data_AF-A0AAD0SRD1-F1
#
_entry.id   AF-A0AAD0SRD1-F1
#
_cell.length_a   1.000
_cell.length_b   1.000
_cell.length_c   1.000
_cell.angle_alpha   90.00
_cell.angle_beta   90.00
_cell.angle_gamma   90.00
#
_symmetry.space_group_name_H-M   'P 1'
#
loop_
_entity.id
_entity.type
_entity.pdbx_description
1 polymer ?
#
loop_
_entity_poly.entity_id
_entity_poly.type
_entity_poly.pdbx_seq_one_letter_code
_entity_poly.pdbx_strand_id
1 'polypeptide(L)'
;MKKYLEETQVIDFTNPDIQNLAHELSKDCITDEEIAKNCFIYVRDNIHHSGDFKDEITTCISSDVLKYKTGWCYAKSHLLAALLRANGIPAGFCYQRLSCSEYKKDIYCLHGLNAIYLKNYGWYKIDARGNKKGVNAQFNPPFEELAFKLEKDEFDLTEIYSKPLDVVVESLTKNKTYDEMINIFPDVSFFIVNYDKKYLKQIVELFIDTVHNINKKDYSKEQLNAWANPNYDLEIWEKRFEKSKPYLCMIEDKIVGFCEYYDGYIDCFYIHFKYQNCGIGKLLLNHILELAKNKNIDKIKADASITAKPFFEKFGFKQIKENLVKRENIELVNFSMEMNLKI
;
A
#
# COMPACT_ATOMS: atom_id res chain seq x y z
N MET A 1 -16.37 -11.62 3.91
CA MET A 1 -17.02 -10.79 4.96
C MET A 1 -16.75 -11.28 6.37
N LYS A 2 -16.93 -12.59 6.70
CA LYS A 2 -16.72 -13.14 8.07
C LYS A 2 -15.45 -12.65 8.79
N LYS A 3 -14.28 -12.70 8.14
CA LYS A 3 -13.00 -12.23 8.70
C LYS A 3 -13.00 -10.77 9.20
N TYR A 4 -13.89 -9.92 8.68
CA TYR A 4 -14.01 -8.51 9.08
C TYR A 4 -14.98 -8.29 10.25
N LEU A 5 -15.52 -9.37 10.81
CA LEU A 5 -16.36 -9.42 12.01
C LEU A 5 -15.71 -10.24 13.13
N GLU A 6 -14.51 -10.79 12.88
CA GLU A 6 -13.83 -11.66 13.82
C GLU A 6 -13.13 -10.87 14.93
N GLU A 7 -13.19 -11.42 16.14
CA GLU A 7 -12.44 -10.93 17.29
C GLU A 7 -10.97 -11.35 17.17
N THR A 8 -10.08 -10.53 17.72
CA THR A 8 -8.66 -10.86 17.87
C THR A 8 -8.15 -10.38 19.21
N GLN A 9 -6.91 -10.71 19.58
CA GLN A 9 -6.29 -10.20 20.80
C GLN A 9 -6.19 -8.66 20.85
N VAL A 10 -6.07 -8.01 19.69
CA VAL A 10 -5.98 -6.54 19.59
C VAL A 10 -7.37 -5.90 19.47
N ILE A 11 -8.29 -6.60 18.80
CA ILE A 11 -9.68 -6.16 18.56
C ILE A 11 -10.59 -6.99 19.44
N ASP A 12 -10.50 -6.75 20.75
CA ASP A 12 -11.12 -7.52 21.84
C ASP A 12 -12.56 -7.06 22.12
N PHE A 13 -13.41 -7.10 21.10
CA PHE A 13 -14.74 -6.49 21.21
C PHE A 13 -15.69 -7.20 22.17
N THR A 14 -15.40 -8.44 22.62
CA THR A 14 -16.19 -9.10 23.68
C THR A 14 -15.89 -8.55 25.07
N ASN A 15 -14.88 -7.67 25.21
CA ASN A 15 -14.63 -6.95 26.43
C ASN A 15 -15.90 -6.22 26.90
N PRO A 16 -16.29 -6.33 28.19
CA PRO A 16 -17.53 -5.73 28.70
C PRO A 16 -17.65 -4.22 28.47
N ASP A 17 -16.56 -3.46 28.58
CA ASP A 17 -16.58 -2.01 28.41
C ASP A 17 -16.81 -1.64 26.93
N ILE A 18 -16.25 -2.42 26.01
CA ILE A 18 -16.49 -2.26 24.57
C ILE A 18 -17.94 -2.60 24.23
N GLN A 19 -18.48 -3.71 24.75
CA GLN A 19 -19.87 -4.12 24.54
C GLN A 19 -20.86 -3.08 25.08
N ASN A 20 -20.62 -2.57 26.28
CA ASN A 20 -21.46 -1.56 26.91
C ASN A 20 -21.51 -0.29 26.06
N LEU A 21 -20.34 0.22 25.63
CA LEU A 21 -20.28 1.41 24.78
C LEU A 21 -20.88 1.14 23.39
N ALA A 22 -20.60 -0.02 22.79
CA ALA A 22 -21.16 -0.39 21.50
C ALA A 22 -22.69 -0.40 21.51
N HIS A 23 -23.29 -0.93 22.59
CA HIS A 23 -24.74 -0.92 22.81
C HIS A 23 -25.27 0.50 23.09
N GLU A 24 -24.56 1.31 23.88
CA GLU A 24 -24.95 2.71 24.12
C GLU A 24 -25.01 3.51 22.81
N LEU A 25 -24.01 3.34 21.95
CA LEU A 25 -23.91 4.05 20.67
C LEU A 25 -24.92 3.58 19.62
N SER A 26 -25.51 2.39 19.78
CA SER A 26 -26.52 1.83 18.85
C SER A 26 -27.95 1.84 19.37
N LYS A 27 -28.17 2.18 20.66
CA LYS A 27 -29.46 2.06 21.36
C LYS A 27 -30.67 2.63 20.62
N ASP A 28 -30.50 3.79 19.98
CA ASP A 28 -31.57 4.52 19.28
C ASP A 28 -31.39 4.55 17.76
N CYS A 29 -30.46 3.75 17.23
CA CYS A 29 -30.18 3.68 15.80
C CYS A 29 -31.08 2.66 15.10
N ILE A 30 -31.47 3.00 13.87
CA ILE A 30 -32.29 2.13 13.01
C ILE A 30 -31.41 1.47 11.93
N THR A 31 -30.32 2.13 11.55
CA THR A 31 -29.45 1.72 10.44
C THR A 31 -27.99 1.53 10.85
N ASP A 32 -27.28 0.65 10.12
CA ASP A 32 -25.82 0.48 10.26
C ASP A 32 -25.06 1.79 10.04
N GLU A 33 -25.59 2.68 9.20
CA GLU A 33 -25.00 3.99 8.90
C GLU A 33 -25.02 4.92 10.13
N GLU A 34 -26.13 4.94 10.86
CA GLU A 34 -26.27 5.71 12.11
C GLU A 34 -25.35 5.16 13.20
N ILE A 35 -25.30 3.83 13.35
CA ILE A 35 -24.40 3.17 14.31
C ILE A 35 -22.94 3.48 13.95
N ALA A 36 -22.55 3.30 12.69
CA ALA A 36 -21.19 3.55 12.24
C ALA A 36 -20.78 5.02 12.43
N LYS A 37 -21.70 5.95 12.16
CA LYS A 37 -21.50 7.38 12.40
C LYS A 37 -21.28 7.67 13.89
N ASN A 38 -22.09 7.09 14.77
CA ASN A 38 -21.94 7.28 16.22
C ASN A 38 -20.61 6.72 16.73
N CYS A 39 -20.23 5.51 16.32
CA CYS A 39 -18.92 4.93 16.65
C CYS A 39 -17.76 5.78 16.13
N PHE A 40 -17.83 6.24 14.87
CA PHE A 40 -16.82 7.10 14.27
C PHE A 40 -16.66 8.42 15.04
N ILE A 41 -17.76 9.14 15.29
CA ILE A 41 -17.74 10.42 16.02
C ILE A 41 -17.19 10.21 17.43
N TYR A 42 -17.64 9.16 18.12
CA TYR A 42 -17.15 8.85 19.46
C TYR A 42 -15.62 8.70 19.47
N VAL A 43 -15.07 7.84 18.62
CA VAL A 43 -13.61 7.60 18.58
C VAL A 43 -12.85 8.84 18.11
N ARG A 44 -13.38 9.57 17.13
CA ARG A 44 -12.75 10.80 16.61
C ARG A 44 -12.62 11.86 17.71
N ASP A 45 -13.69 12.07 18.46
CA ASP A 45 -13.85 13.27 19.30
C ASP A 45 -13.62 13.00 20.81
N ASN A 46 -13.72 11.76 21.28
CA ASN A 46 -13.60 11.41 22.71
C ASN A 46 -12.32 10.62 23.06
N ILE A 47 -11.50 10.27 22.06
CA ILE A 47 -10.21 9.61 22.27
C ILE A 47 -9.13 10.58 21.84
N HIS A 48 -8.20 10.91 22.72
CA HIS A 48 -7.08 11.76 22.37
C HIS A 48 -6.19 11.10 21.32
N HIS A 49 -5.70 11.89 20.38
CA HIS A 49 -4.62 11.44 19.51
C HIS A 49 -3.29 11.59 20.25
N SER A 50 -2.61 10.48 20.55
CA SER A 50 -1.42 10.49 21.41
C SER A 50 -0.33 11.44 20.91
N GLY A 51 -0.18 11.60 19.59
CA GLY A 51 0.79 12.53 19.01
C GLY A 51 0.44 14.02 19.14
N ASP A 52 -0.84 14.37 19.27
CA ASP A 52 -1.24 15.78 19.45
C ASP A 52 -1.20 16.20 20.92
N PHE A 53 -1.63 15.29 21.80
CA PHE A 53 -1.69 15.51 23.24
C PHE A 53 -0.38 15.16 23.94
N LYS A 54 0.55 14.50 23.24
CA LYS A 54 1.84 14.00 23.75
C LYS A 54 1.65 13.09 24.97
N ASP A 55 0.71 12.17 24.85
CA ASP A 55 0.37 11.27 25.95
C ASP A 55 1.53 10.36 26.34
N GLU A 56 1.70 10.12 27.64
CA GLU A 56 2.78 9.27 28.18
C GLU A 56 2.50 7.77 28.01
N ILE A 57 1.33 7.40 27.48
CA ILE A 57 0.89 6.02 27.28
C ILE A 57 0.59 5.79 25.80
N THR A 58 1.19 4.74 25.25
CA THR A 58 0.84 4.18 23.94
C THR A 58 -0.03 2.95 24.14
N THR A 59 -1.26 3.03 23.62
CA THR A 59 -2.24 1.95 23.64
C THR A 59 -2.16 1.11 22.36
N CYS A 60 -2.59 -0.16 22.45
CA CYS A 60 -2.64 -1.06 21.30
C CYS A 60 -3.97 -1.80 21.22
N ILE A 61 -4.37 -2.45 22.31
CA ILE A 61 -5.62 -3.22 22.41
C ILE A 61 -6.82 -2.27 22.46
N SER A 62 -7.93 -2.59 21.79
CA SER A 62 -9.11 -1.72 21.73
C SER A 62 -9.67 -1.33 23.10
N SER A 63 -9.76 -2.28 24.04
CA SER A 63 -10.19 -1.97 25.42
C SER A 63 -9.26 -1.03 26.16
N ASP A 64 -7.94 -1.13 25.97
CA ASP A 64 -6.97 -0.19 26.55
C ASP A 64 -7.16 1.22 25.96
N VAL A 65 -7.37 1.35 24.65
CA VAL A 65 -7.67 2.64 24.01
C VAL A 65 -8.91 3.27 24.65
N LEU A 66 -9.95 2.46 24.91
CA LEU A 66 -11.17 2.94 25.55
C LEU A 66 -10.95 3.34 27.01
N LYS A 67 -10.18 2.54 27.76
CA LYS A 67 -9.87 2.74 29.18
C LYS A 67 -9.02 3.99 29.42
N TYR A 68 -7.95 4.15 28.65
CA TYR A 68 -6.99 5.26 28.80
C TYR A 68 -7.39 6.50 27.99
N LYS A 69 -8.42 6.42 27.13
CA LYS A 69 -8.92 7.52 26.29
C LYS A 69 -7.84 8.17 25.41
N THR A 70 -6.84 7.39 25.00
CA THR A 70 -5.78 7.83 24.11
C THR A 70 -5.39 6.74 23.13
N GLY A 71 -4.95 7.14 21.94
CA GLY A 71 -4.28 6.27 20.99
C GLY A 71 -3.72 7.04 19.79
N TRP A 72 -2.66 6.52 19.18
CA TRP A 72 -2.24 6.92 17.84
C TRP A 72 -3.33 6.56 16.82
N CYS A 73 -3.27 7.11 15.61
CA CYS A 73 -4.22 6.79 14.54
C CYS A 73 -4.48 5.27 14.37
N TYR A 74 -3.42 4.47 14.52
CA TYR A 74 -3.48 3.00 14.58
C TYR A 74 -4.43 2.48 15.66
N ALA A 75 -4.15 2.79 16.94
CA ALA A 75 -4.89 2.26 18.07
C ALA A 75 -6.33 2.79 18.10
N LYS A 76 -6.53 4.03 17.65
CA LYS A 76 -7.87 4.59 17.42
C LYS A 76 -8.65 3.79 16.38
N SER A 77 -8.01 3.38 15.28
CA SER A 77 -8.63 2.49 14.30
C SER A 77 -8.95 1.10 14.85
N HIS A 78 -8.19 0.63 15.86
CA HIS A 78 -8.48 -0.63 16.56
C HIS A 78 -9.76 -0.53 17.39
N LEU A 79 -9.90 0.53 18.20
CA LEU A 79 -11.12 0.78 18.96
C LEU A 79 -12.35 0.95 18.05
N LEU A 80 -12.21 1.73 16.96
CA LEU A 80 -13.31 1.91 16.02
C LEU A 80 -13.73 0.57 15.40
N ALA A 81 -12.78 -0.25 14.96
CA ALA A 81 -13.08 -1.59 14.45
C ALA A 81 -13.78 -2.46 15.50
N ALA A 82 -13.37 -2.41 16.77
CA ALA A 82 -13.99 -3.17 17.84
C ALA A 82 -15.46 -2.76 18.06
N LEU A 83 -15.76 -1.46 18.13
CA LEU A 83 -17.11 -0.93 18.31
C LEU A 83 -18.03 -1.27 17.13
N LEU A 84 -17.51 -1.19 15.91
CA LEU A 84 -18.26 -1.54 14.69
C LEU A 84 -18.55 -3.05 14.63
N ARG A 85 -17.53 -3.89 14.88
CA ARG A 85 -17.68 -5.34 14.85
C ARG A 85 -18.60 -5.85 15.96
N ALA A 86 -18.57 -5.24 17.14
CA ALA A 86 -19.52 -5.52 18.22
C ALA A 86 -20.98 -5.30 17.79
N ASN A 87 -21.23 -4.32 16.91
CA ASN A 87 -22.55 -4.05 16.32
C ASN A 87 -22.79 -4.82 15.00
N GLY A 88 -21.95 -5.81 14.66
CA GLY A 88 -22.14 -6.62 13.46
C GLY A 88 -21.79 -5.91 12.14
N ILE A 89 -21.14 -4.74 12.19
CA ILE A 89 -20.73 -3.98 11.00
C ILE A 89 -19.33 -4.44 10.57
N PRO A 90 -19.15 -4.98 9.35
CA PRO A 90 -17.83 -5.42 8.91
C PRO A 90 -16.88 -4.23 8.79
N ALA A 91 -15.77 -4.30 9.53
CA ALA A 91 -14.74 -3.26 9.55
C ALA A 91 -13.37 -3.87 9.29
N GLY A 92 -12.58 -3.26 8.42
CA GLY A 92 -11.19 -3.58 8.15
C GLY A 92 -10.27 -2.41 8.44
N PHE A 93 -8.97 -2.66 8.30
CA PHE A 93 -7.91 -1.69 8.45
C PHE A 93 -7.39 -1.31 7.08
N CYS A 94 -7.15 -0.03 6.88
CA CYS A 94 -6.48 0.53 5.72
C CYS A 94 -5.30 1.35 6.22
N TYR A 95 -4.31 1.52 5.36
CA TYR A 95 -3.13 2.30 5.71
C TYR A 95 -2.73 3.22 4.57
N GLN A 96 -2.43 4.45 4.93
CA GLN A 96 -1.70 5.39 4.06
C GLN A 96 -0.25 5.42 4.52
N ARG A 97 0.70 5.47 3.61
CA ARG A 97 2.09 5.81 3.94
C ARG A 97 2.28 7.29 3.68
N LEU A 98 2.40 8.07 4.76
CA LEU A 98 2.42 9.54 4.74
C LEU A 98 3.78 10.06 5.20
N SER A 99 4.11 11.29 4.81
CA SER A 99 5.21 12.06 5.38
C SER A 99 4.87 12.42 6.82
N CYS A 100 5.70 11.98 7.75
CA CYS A 100 5.60 12.26 9.18
C CYS A 100 6.54 13.42 9.57
N SER A 101 6.79 14.32 8.60
CA SER A 101 7.69 15.48 8.74
C SER A 101 7.21 16.50 9.78
N GLU A 102 5.95 16.43 10.22
CA GLU A 102 5.48 17.21 11.39
C GLU A 102 6.19 16.81 12.69
N TYR A 103 6.67 15.56 12.79
CA TYR A 103 7.42 15.04 13.94
C TYR A 103 8.92 15.08 13.69
N LYS A 104 9.37 14.58 12.54
CA LYS A 104 10.79 14.51 12.18
C LYS A 104 10.99 14.56 10.68
N LYS A 105 11.86 15.48 10.24
CA LYS A 105 12.09 15.77 8.83
C LYS A 105 12.48 14.51 8.05
N ASP A 106 11.90 14.38 6.85
CA ASP A 106 12.20 13.32 5.87
C ASP A 106 11.90 11.89 6.36
N ILE A 107 11.02 11.75 7.36
CA ILE A 107 10.48 10.45 7.80
C ILE A 107 9.10 10.23 7.19
N TYR A 108 8.86 8.99 6.79
CA TYR A 108 7.55 8.50 6.39
C TYR A 108 7.12 7.42 7.36
N CYS A 109 5.82 7.30 7.56
CA CYS A 109 5.23 6.26 8.39
C CYS A 109 3.85 5.88 7.91
N LEU A 110 3.35 4.74 8.39
CA LEU A 110 1.96 4.38 8.15
C LEU A 110 1.04 5.33 8.91
N HIS A 111 -0.16 5.53 8.39
CA HIS A 111 -1.28 6.14 9.06
C HIS A 111 -2.43 5.15 9.04
N GLY A 112 -2.94 4.78 10.22
CA GLY A 112 -3.99 3.78 10.37
C GLY A 112 -5.38 4.40 10.30
N LEU A 113 -6.25 3.81 9.49
CA LEU A 113 -7.66 4.16 9.34
C LEU A 113 -8.49 2.90 9.07
N ASN A 114 -9.81 3.04 8.97
CA ASN A 114 -10.70 1.90 8.72
C ASN A 114 -11.35 1.97 7.35
N ALA A 115 -11.70 0.80 6.80
CA ALA A 115 -12.77 0.70 5.81
C ALA A 115 -13.94 -0.05 6.43
N ILE A 116 -15.15 0.41 6.20
CA ILE A 116 -16.38 -0.21 6.68
C ILE A 116 -17.25 -0.65 5.50
N TYR A 117 -17.98 -1.74 5.66
CA TYR A 117 -18.94 -2.18 4.67
C TYR A 117 -20.35 -1.73 5.07
N LEU A 118 -20.92 -0.82 4.30
CA LEU A 118 -22.30 -0.38 4.45
C LEU A 118 -23.13 -0.96 3.30
N LYS A 119 -24.29 -1.55 3.59
CA LYS A 119 -25.10 -2.28 2.60
C LYS A 119 -25.42 -1.45 1.34
N ASN A 120 -25.64 -0.15 1.50
CA ASN A 120 -26.01 0.75 0.41
C ASN A 120 -24.81 1.27 -0.40
N TYR A 121 -23.59 1.20 0.15
CA TYR A 121 -22.40 1.86 -0.43
C TYR A 121 -21.23 0.92 -0.72
N GLY A 122 -21.24 -0.30 -0.17
CA GLY A 122 -20.11 -1.20 -0.21
C GLY A 122 -19.01 -0.79 0.77
N TRP A 123 -17.75 -1.08 0.42
CA TRP A 123 -16.60 -0.69 1.22
C TRP A 123 -16.30 0.80 1.06
N TYR A 124 -16.10 1.47 2.19
CA TYR A 124 -15.92 2.91 2.27
C TYR A 124 -14.92 3.26 3.38
N LYS A 125 -13.93 4.12 3.12
CA LYS A 125 -12.91 4.50 4.12
C LYS A 125 -13.41 5.58 5.09
N ILE A 126 -13.05 5.42 6.37
CA ILE A 126 -13.27 6.41 7.43
C ILE A 126 -12.02 6.56 8.28
N ASP A 127 -11.78 7.78 8.73
CA ASP A 127 -10.57 8.16 9.47
C ASP A 127 -10.92 8.84 10.81
N ALA A 128 -10.97 8.05 11.88
CA ALA A 128 -11.33 8.54 13.20
C ALA A 128 -10.13 9.09 13.98
N ARG A 129 -9.02 9.46 13.33
CA ARG A 129 -7.80 9.95 13.99
C ARG A 129 -8.04 11.13 14.93
N GLY A 130 -8.94 12.04 14.59
CA GLY A 130 -9.30 13.21 15.40
C GLY A 130 -8.98 14.53 14.69
N ASN A 131 -9.89 15.49 14.80
CA ASN A 131 -9.76 16.79 14.15
C ASN A 131 -8.83 17.74 14.92
N LYS A 132 -8.01 18.49 14.19
CA LYS A 132 -7.15 19.56 14.70
C LYS A 132 -7.08 20.71 13.69
N LYS A 133 -6.39 21.80 14.02
CA LYS A 133 -6.16 22.87 13.04
C LYS A 133 -5.50 22.28 11.78
N GLY A 134 -6.18 22.39 10.63
CA GLY A 134 -5.71 21.84 9.35
C GLY A 134 -6.13 20.40 9.06
N VAL A 135 -6.80 19.70 9.99
CA VAL A 135 -7.27 18.32 9.83
C VAL A 135 -8.77 18.25 10.12
N ASN A 136 -9.56 17.82 9.14
CA ASN A 136 -11.02 17.75 9.24
C ASN A 136 -11.57 16.48 8.58
N ALA A 137 -11.55 15.37 9.32
CA ALA A 137 -12.14 14.11 8.89
C ALA A 137 -13.64 14.06 9.22
N GLN A 138 -14.46 13.58 8.29
CA GLN A 138 -15.93 13.53 8.43
C GLN A 138 -16.50 12.18 8.01
N PHE A 139 -17.70 11.88 8.53
CA PHE A 139 -18.50 10.73 8.14
C PHE A 139 -19.60 11.18 7.18
N ASN A 140 -19.38 10.99 5.88
CA ASN A 140 -20.26 11.49 4.83
C ASN A 140 -20.42 10.49 3.66
N PRO A 141 -20.85 9.24 3.91
CA PRO A 141 -20.95 8.24 2.84
C PRO A 141 -21.88 8.72 1.71
N PRO A 142 -21.54 8.47 0.43
CA PRO A 142 -20.39 7.67 -0.03
C PRO A 142 -19.08 8.47 -0.22
N PHE A 143 -19.01 9.72 0.22
CA PHE A 143 -17.87 10.62 -0.02
C PHE A 143 -16.82 10.54 1.09
N GLU A 144 -15.62 10.05 0.75
CA GLU A 144 -14.54 9.88 1.71
C GLU A 144 -13.95 11.24 2.12
N GLU A 145 -14.07 11.57 3.40
CA GLU A 145 -13.46 12.76 4.02
C GLU A 145 -12.45 12.33 5.09
N LEU A 146 -11.28 11.90 4.63
CA LEU A 146 -10.17 11.40 5.48
C LEU A 146 -9.37 12.55 6.10
N ALA A 147 -8.57 12.25 7.14
CA ALA A 147 -7.77 13.27 7.82
C ALA A 147 -6.69 13.86 6.91
N PHE A 148 -6.13 13.04 6.01
CA PHE A 148 -5.03 13.41 5.14
C PHE A 148 -5.33 13.06 3.68
N LYS A 149 -4.93 13.97 2.79
CA LYS A 149 -4.89 13.74 1.34
C LYS A 149 -3.45 13.38 0.99
N LEU A 150 -3.29 12.41 0.09
CA LEU A 150 -1.97 11.98 -0.36
C LEU A 150 -1.26 13.11 -1.10
N GLU A 151 -0.03 13.39 -0.68
CA GLU A 151 0.91 14.26 -1.35
C GLU A 151 1.92 13.46 -2.20
N LYS A 152 2.94 14.14 -2.70
CA LYS A 152 3.99 13.53 -3.51
C LYS A 152 4.77 12.50 -2.69
N ASP A 153 5.03 11.34 -3.29
CA ASP A 153 5.76 10.21 -2.69
C ASP A 153 5.02 9.53 -1.50
N GLU A 154 3.76 9.91 -1.26
CA GLU A 154 2.81 9.24 -0.36
C GLU A 154 1.87 8.30 -1.14
N PHE A 155 1.36 7.25 -0.49
CA PHE A 155 0.47 6.29 -1.16
C PHE A 155 -0.44 5.52 -0.20
N ASP A 156 -1.58 5.06 -0.72
CA ASP A 156 -2.42 4.06 -0.05
C ASP A 156 -1.82 2.65 -0.19
N LEU A 157 -1.84 1.86 0.88
CA LEU A 157 -1.79 0.40 0.77
C LEU A 157 -3.14 -0.07 0.25
N THR A 158 -3.15 -0.87 -0.80
CA THR A 158 -4.38 -1.10 -1.58
C THR A 158 -5.32 -2.16 -1.02
N GLU A 159 -4.96 -2.78 0.10
CA GLU A 159 -5.74 -3.84 0.73
C GLU A 159 -6.53 -3.34 1.94
N ILE A 160 -7.69 -3.96 2.12
CA ILE A 160 -8.47 -3.86 3.35
C ILE A 160 -8.10 -5.07 4.22
N TYR A 161 -7.28 -4.83 5.23
CA TYR A 161 -6.78 -5.88 6.12
C TYR A 161 -7.85 -6.23 7.16
N SER A 162 -8.08 -7.53 7.40
CA SER A 162 -9.03 -7.97 8.45
C SER A 162 -8.44 -7.90 9.86
N LYS A 163 -7.12 -7.76 9.97
CA LYS A 163 -6.36 -7.60 11.20
C LYS A 163 -5.41 -6.42 11.03
N PRO A 164 -5.02 -5.72 12.11
CA PRO A 164 -3.95 -4.72 12.01
C PRO A 164 -2.65 -5.35 11.48
N LEU A 165 -1.83 -4.58 10.80
CA LEU A 165 -0.51 -5.06 10.34
C LEU A 165 0.39 -5.39 11.53
N ASP A 166 1.17 -6.48 11.40
CA ASP A 166 2.06 -6.94 12.47
C ASP A 166 3.08 -5.85 12.86
N VAL A 167 3.65 -5.14 11.87
CA VAL A 167 4.57 -4.02 12.13
C VAL A 167 3.94 -2.91 12.99
N VAL A 168 2.64 -2.68 12.84
CA VAL A 168 1.89 -1.69 13.64
C VAL A 168 1.68 -2.21 15.06
N VAL A 169 1.23 -3.46 15.21
CA VAL A 169 1.01 -4.09 16.53
C VAL A 169 2.31 -4.18 17.31
N GLU A 170 3.40 -4.60 16.66
CA GLU A 170 4.73 -4.66 17.25
C GLU A 170 5.20 -3.29 17.71
N SER A 171 5.04 -2.26 16.89
CA SER A 171 5.46 -0.90 17.26
C SER A 171 4.70 -0.37 18.47
N LEU A 172 3.37 -0.50 18.50
CA LEU A 172 2.55 -0.06 19.64
C LEU A 172 2.79 -0.88 20.90
N THR A 173 3.19 -2.15 20.76
CA THR A 173 3.47 -3.02 21.90
C THR A 173 4.86 -2.79 22.46
N LYS A 174 5.86 -2.48 21.62
CA LYS A 174 7.25 -2.26 22.05
C LYS A 174 7.46 -0.86 22.62
N ASN A 175 6.86 0.16 22.01
CA ASN A 175 7.04 1.57 22.39
C ASN A 175 5.86 2.01 23.26
N LYS A 176 6.13 2.43 24.50
CA LYS A 176 5.12 2.69 25.54
C LYS A 176 4.80 4.16 25.73
N THR A 177 5.64 5.07 25.25
CA THR A 177 5.49 6.51 25.46
C THR A 177 5.52 7.27 24.12
N TYR A 178 5.09 8.54 24.15
CA TYR A 178 5.23 9.44 23.00
C TYR A 178 6.67 9.51 22.47
N ASP A 179 7.65 9.71 23.37
CA ASP A 179 9.06 9.88 22.99
C ASP A 179 9.65 8.62 22.34
N GLU A 180 9.23 7.43 22.76
CA GLU A 180 9.64 6.18 22.12
C GLU A 180 9.01 6.04 20.72
N MET A 181 7.72 6.35 20.59
CA MET A 181 6.99 6.22 19.32
C MET A 181 7.51 7.16 18.22
N ILE A 182 7.79 8.42 18.53
CA ILE A 182 8.24 9.40 17.51
C ILE A 182 9.59 9.05 16.88
N ASN A 183 10.36 8.17 17.52
CA ASN A 183 11.65 7.72 17.01
C ASN A 183 11.54 6.48 16.11
N ILE A 184 10.47 5.70 16.25
CA ILE A 184 10.29 4.40 15.58
C ILE A 184 8.83 4.26 15.17
N PHE A 185 8.36 5.08 14.23
CA PHE A 185 7.04 4.89 13.65
C PHE A 185 7.00 3.63 12.77
N PRO A 186 5.90 2.87 12.78
CA PRO A 186 5.77 1.71 11.91
C PRO A 186 5.68 2.16 10.45
N ASP A 187 6.47 1.52 9.59
CA ASP A 187 6.45 1.71 8.15
C ASP A 187 6.52 0.35 7.45
N VAL A 188 6.03 0.29 6.21
CA VAL A 188 6.25 -0.86 5.34
C VAL A 188 7.59 -0.72 4.62
N SER A 189 8.31 -1.83 4.52
CA SER A 189 9.58 -1.88 3.81
C SER A 189 9.44 -2.63 2.49
N PHE A 190 9.94 -2.02 1.42
CA PHE A 190 10.14 -2.69 0.16
C PHE A 190 11.55 -3.30 0.13
N PHE A 191 11.64 -4.58 -0.23
CA PHE A 191 12.93 -5.27 -0.31
C PHE A 191 13.00 -6.15 -1.55
N ILE A 192 14.22 -6.38 -2.04
CA ILE A 192 14.45 -7.16 -3.25
C ILE A 192 14.89 -8.56 -2.87
N VAL A 193 14.27 -9.56 -3.49
CA VAL A 193 14.64 -10.97 -3.37
C VAL A 193 14.94 -11.55 -4.75
N ASN A 194 15.69 -12.65 -4.78
CA ASN A 194 15.90 -13.41 -6.00
C ASN A 194 14.62 -14.19 -6.38
N TYR A 195 14.46 -14.47 -7.67
CA TYR A 195 13.40 -15.33 -8.18
C TYR A 195 13.35 -16.70 -7.47
N ASP A 196 12.11 -17.11 -7.17
CA ASP A 196 11.75 -18.43 -6.68
C ASP A 196 10.47 -18.87 -7.41
N LYS A 197 10.44 -20.12 -7.89
CA LYS A 197 9.31 -20.69 -8.63
C LYS A 197 7.97 -20.56 -7.91
N LYS A 198 7.93 -20.51 -6.58
CA LYS A 198 6.68 -20.32 -5.81
C LYS A 198 5.97 -19.01 -6.17
N TYR A 199 6.70 -18.05 -6.71
CA TYR A 199 6.18 -16.74 -7.12
C TYR A 199 5.80 -16.63 -8.60
N LEU A 200 6.07 -17.67 -9.40
CA LEU A 200 5.84 -17.67 -10.85
C LEU A 200 4.49 -17.07 -11.24
N LYS A 201 3.41 -17.55 -10.62
CA LYS A 201 2.06 -17.07 -10.91
C LYS A 201 1.87 -15.59 -10.61
N GLN A 202 2.33 -15.11 -9.45
CA GLN A 202 2.22 -13.70 -9.05
C GLN A 202 2.99 -12.77 -10.00
N ILE A 203 4.15 -13.20 -10.51
CA ILE A 203 4.96 -12.40 -11.44
C ILE A 203 4.24 -12.27 -12.78
N VAL A 204 3.67 -13.37 -13.30
CA VAL A 204 2.93 -13.36 -14.57
C VAL A 204 1.66 -12.53 -14.46
N GLU A 205 0.91 -12.68 -13.36
CA GLU A 205 -0.28 -11.87 -13.08
C GLU A 205 0.08 -10.38 -12.97
N LEU A 206 1.14 -10.02 -12.24
CA LEU A 206 1.62 -8.64 -12.14
C LEU A 206 1.97 -8.07 -13.53
N PHE A 207 2.73 -8.81 -14.33
CA PHE A 207 3.10 -8.39 -15.69
C PHE A 207 1.86 -8.08 -16.54
N ILE A 208 0.92 -9.03 -16.62
CA ILE A 208 -0.28 -8.90 -17.44
C ILE A 208 -1.17 -7.78 -16.92
N ASP A 209 -1.43 -7.75 -15.61
CA ASP A 209 -2.29 -6.73 -15.01
C ASP A 209 -1.71 -5.34 -15.19
N THR A 210 -0.40 -5.17 -15.06
CA THR A 210 0.25 -3.87 -15.29
C THR A 210 0.12 -3.43 -16.74
N VAL A 211 0.37 -4.32 -17.71
CA VAL A 211 0.17 -4.01 -19.13
C VAL A 211 -1.29 -3.59 -19.40
N HIS A 212 -2.27 -4.36 -18.92
CA HIS A 212 -3.68 -4.08 -19.19
C HIS A 212 -4.27 -2.92 -18.39
N ASN A 213 -3.72 -2.56 -17.23
CA ASN A 213 -4.28 -1.48 -16.39
C ASN A 213 -3.53 -0.16 -16.48
N ILE A 214 -2.22 -0.18 -16.74
CA ILE A 214 -1.39 1.02 -16.83
C ILE A 214 -1.17 1.41 -18.29
N ASN A 215 -0.68 0.48 -19.11
CA ASN A 215 -0.27 0.78 -20.49
C ASN A 215 -1.47 0.99 -21.44
N LYS A 216 -2.70 0.66 -21.03
CA LYS A 216 -3.93 0.96 -21.79
C LYS A 216 -4.16 2.44 -22.12
N LYS A 217 -3.42 3.34 -21.46
CA LYS A 217 -3.44 4.78 -21.77
C LYS A 217 -2.72 5.10 -23.08
N ASP A 218 -1.77 4.26 -23.48
CA ASP A 218 -0.85 4.53 -24.59
C ASP A 218 -0.98 3.52 -25.75
N TYR A 219 -1.63 2.37 -25.51
CA TYR A 219 -1.72 1.26 -26.47
C TYR A 219 -3.17 0.76 -26.64
N SER A 220 -3.50 0.32 -27.85
CA SER A 220 -4.80 -0.29 -28.19
C SER A 220 -4.99 -1.65 -27.51
N LYS A 221 -6.24 -2.14 -27.41
CA LYS A 221 -6.50 -3.44 -26.78
C LYS A 221 -5.80 -4.59 -27.51
N GLU A 222 -5.71 -4.52 -28.83
CA GLU A 222 -4.99 -5.49 -29.67
C GLU A 222 -3.50 -5.47 -29.38
N GLN A 223 -2.90 -4.29 -29.25
CA GLN A 223 -1.49 -4.13 -28.86
C GLN A 223 -1.22 -4.69 -27.46
N LEU A 224 -2.11 -4.42 -26.49
CA LEU A 224 -1.98 -4.95 -25.14
C LEU A 224 -2.07 -6.48 -25.11
N ASN A 225 -3.01 -7.06 -25.87
CA ASN A 225 -3.16 -8.52 -25.96
C ASN A 225 -1.93 -9.17 -26.63
N ALA A 226 -1.39 -8.57 -27.69
CA ALA A 226 -0.18 -9.05 -28.36
C ALA A 226 1.09 -8.90 -27.51
N TRP A 227 1.13 -7.91 -26.62
CA TRP A 227 2.22 -7.74 -25.66
C TRP A 227 2.11 -8.70 -24.49
N ALA A 228 0.94 -8.76 -23.85
CA ALA A 228 0.66 -9.54 -22.65
C ALA A 228 -0.67 -10.27 -22.80
N ASN A 229 -0.63 -11.49 -23.34
CA ASN A 229 -1.83 -12.29 -23.57
C ASN A 229 -2.45 -12.74 -22.22
N PRO A 230 -3.73 -12.41 -21.94
CA PRO A 230 -4.42 -12.90 -20.74
C PRO A 230 -4.56 -14.42 -20.68
N ASN A 231 -4.52 -15.10 -21.83
CA ASN A 231 -4.46 -16.56 -21.93
C ASN A 231 -3.00 -16.98 -21.96
N TYR A 232 -2.36 -17.01 -20.79
CA TYR A 232 -0.96 -17.38 -20.62
C TYR A 232 -0.77 -18.84 -20.21
N ASP A 233 0.36 -19.42 -20.61
CA ASP A 233 0.80 -20.74 -20.20
C ASP A 233 1.94 -20.62 -19.17
N LEU A 234 1.68 -21.08 -17.94
CA LEU A 234 2.65 -21.02 -16.85
C LEU A 234 3.91 -21.85 -17.13
N GLU A 235 3.84 -22.93 -17.91
CA GLU A 235 5.03 -23.74 -18.23
C GLU A 235 6.00 -22.99 -19.15
N ILE A 236 5.48 -22.19 -20.08
CA ILE A 236 6.29 -21.35 -20.97
C ILE A 236 6.97 -20.24 -20.14
N TRP A 237 6.22 -19.61 -19.24
CA TRP A 237 6.76 -18.59 -18.34
C TRP A 237 7.79 -19.14 -17.36
N GLU A 238 7.57 -20.35 -16.83
CA GLU A 238 8.53 -21.02 -15.96
C GLU A 238 9.87 -21.18 -16.68
N LYS A 239 9.88 -21.79 -17.87
CA LYS A 239 11.12 -21.98 -18.67
C LYS A 239 11.84 -20.67 -18.95
N ARG A 240 11.07 -19.58 -19.18
CA ARG A 240 11.62 -18.24 -19.39
C ARG A 240 12.28 -17.71 -18.12
N PHE A 241 11.58 -17.73 -16.99
CA PHE A 241 12.07 -17.19 -15.72
C PHE A 241 13.18 -18.02 -15.08
N GLU A 242 13.23 -19.34 -15.30
CA GLU A 242 14.38 -20.17 -14.91
C GLU A 242 15.67 -19.73 -15.62
N LYS A 243 15.54 -19.21 -16.85
CA LYS A 243 16.67 -18.67 -17.62
C LYS A 243 17.01 -17.24 -17.22
N SER A 244 16.02 -16.34 -17.14
CA SER A 244 16.25 -14.91 -16.92
C SER A 244 16.45 -14.52 -15.45
N LYS A 245 15.93 -15.32 -14.50
CA LYS A 245 16.04 -15.15 -13.05
C LYS A 245 15.72 -13.71 -12.59
N PRO A 246 14.45 -13.27 -12.70
CA PRO A 246 14.08 -11.90 -12.36
C PRO A 246 14.38 -11.55 -10.89
N TYR A 247 14.67 -10.28 -10.63
CA TYR A 247 14.69 -9.71 -9.29
C TYR A 247 13.27 -9.26 -8.92
N LEU A 248 12.84 -9.59 -7.70
CA LEU A 248 11.47 -9.37 -7.23
C LEU A 248 11.47 -8.35 -6.11
N CYS A 249 10.66 -7.31 -6.22
CA CYS A 249 10.40 -6.38 -5.13
C CYS A 249 9.18 -6.83 -4.34
N MET A 250 9.36 -7.01 -3.03
CA MET A 250 8.36 -7.48 -2.08
C MET A 250 7.87 -6.34 -1.19
N ILE A 251 6.60 -6.40 -0.80
CA ILE A 251 6.06 -5.77 0.41
C ILE A 251 5.40 -6.89 1.21
N GLU A 252 5.83 -7.09 2.46
CA GLU A 252 5.41 -8.26 3.24
C GLU A 252 5.62 -9.58 2.46
N ASP A 253 4.55 -10.30 2.15
CA ASP A 253 4.55 -11.56 1.39
C ASP A 253 4.15 -11.40 -0.08
N LYS A 254 3.98 -10.17 -0.57
CA LYS A 254 3.45 -9.87 -1.91
C LYS A 254 4.49 -9.29 -2.85
N ILE A 255 4.45 -9.72 -4.11
CA ILE A 255 5.24 -9.11 -5.18
C ILE A 255 4.55 -7.84 -5.67
N VAL A 256 5.30 -6.74 -5.62
CA VAL A 256 4.84 -5.42 -6.07
C VAL A 256 5.67 -4.83 -7.19
N GLY A 257 6.74 -5.51 -7.59
CA GLY A 257 7.44 -5.23 -8.84
C GLY A 257 8.44 -6.32 -9.16
N PHE A 258 8.88 -6.38 -10.41
CA PHE A 258 10.00 -7.21 -10.80
C PHE A 258 10.80 -6.56 -11.94
N CYS A 259 12.06 -6.97 -12.06
CA CYS A 259 12.86 -6.63 -13.22
C CYS A 259 13.74 -7.81 -13.68
N GLU A 260 14.06 -7.82 -14.96
CA GLU A 260 15.05 -8.72 -15.55
C GLU A 260 16.20 -7.89 -16.07
N TYR A 261 17.41 -8.24 -15.64
CA TYR A 261 18.62 -7.53 -15.99
C TYR A 261 19.76 -8.51 -16.27
N TYR A 262 20.37 -8.38 -17.43
CA TYR A 262 21.52 -9.17 -17.84
C TYR A 262 22.48 -8.32 -18.68
N ASP A 263 23.76 -8.34 -18.31
CA ASP A 263 24.88 -7.76 -19.06
C ASP A 263 24.64 -6.34 -19.61
N GLY A 264 24.12 -5.45 -18.76
CA GLY A 264 23.87 -4.05 -19.14
C GLY A 264 22.54 -3.82 -19.85
N TYR A 265 21.64 -4.81 -19.93
CA TYR A 265 20.34 -4.68 -20.56
C TYR A 265 19.19 -4.98 -19.59
N ILE A 266 18.21 -4.09 -19.52
CA ILE A 266 16.96 -4.26 -18.78
C ILE A 266 15.90 -4.76 -19.76
N ASP A 267 15.48 -6.02 -19.61
CA ASP A 267 14.50 -6.66 -20.52
C ASP A 267 13.05 -6.49 -20.05
N CYS A 268 12.82 -6.71 -18.76
CA CYS A 268 11.54 -6.46 -18.11
C CYS A 268 11.71 -5.52 -16.93
N PHE A 269 10.74 -4.62 -16.77
CA PHE A 269 10.72 -3.67 -15.66
C PHE A 269 9.27 -3.28 -15.37
N TYR A 270 8.64 -3.97 -14.43
CA TYR A 270 7.20 -3.81 -14.17
C TYR A 270 6.94 -3.61 -12.68
N ILE A 271 6.15 -2.60 -12.38
CA ILE A 271 5.62 -2.35 -11.05
C ILE A 271 4.15 -2.73 -11.07
N HIS A 272 3.63 -3.31 -10.00
CA HIS A 272 2.23 -3.69 -9.90
C HIS A 272 1.33 -2.45 -10.09
N PHE A 273 0.24 -2.57 -10.86
CA PHE A 273 -0.61 -1.43 -11.23
C PHE A 273 -1.19 -0.64 -10.05
N LYS A 274 -1.37 -1.32 -8.90
CA LYS A 274 -1.83 -0.73 -7.64
C LYS A 274 -0.73 -0.04 -6.80
N TYR A 275 0.54 -0.28 -7.11
CA TYR A 275 1.69 0.22 -6.34
C TYR A 275 2.58 1.16 -7.18
N GLN A 276 1.97 1.86 -8.15
CA GLN A 276 2.66 2.88 -8.94
C GLN A 276 3.02 4.07 -8.06
N ASN A 277 4.13 4.75 -8.37
CA ASN A 277 4.61 5.93 -7.64
C ASN A 277 4.95 5.69 -6.15
N CYS A 278 5.03 4.43 -5.68
CA CYS A 278 5.43 4.08 -4.32
C CYS A 278 6.95 3.95 -4.12
N GLY A 279 7.78 4.50 -5.02
CA GLY A 279 9.24 4.38 -4.97
C GLY A 279 9.83 3.02 -5.41
N ILE A 280 9.01 2.01 -5.71
CA ILE A 280 9.44 0.66 -6.11
C ILE A 280 10.31 0.68 -7.37
N GLY A 281 9.95 1.45 -8.39
CA GLY A 281 10.77 1.59 -9.61
C GLY A 281 12.16 2.14 -9.29
N LYS A 282 12.26 3.14 -8.41
CA LYS A 282 13.57 3.66 -7.98
C LYS A 282 14.40 2.59 -7.26
N LEU A 283 13.76 1.80 -6.40
CA LEU A 283 14.41 0.70 -5.67
C LEU A 283 15.01 -0.34 -6.64
N LEU A 284 14.20 -0.83 -7.59
CA LEU A 284 14.64 -1.82 -8.58
C LEU A 284 15.74 -1.26 -9.49
N LEU A 285 15.61 -0.01 -9.94
CA LEU A 285 16.64 0.60 -10.78
C LEU A 285 17.96 0.78 -10.03
N ASN A 286 17.93 1.26 -8.78
CA ASN A 286 19.13 1.39 -7.95
C ASN A 286 19.83 0.03 -7.74
N HIS A 287 19.05 -1.04 -7.55
CA HIS A 287 19.61 -2.38 -7.46
C HIS A 287 20.35 -2.79 -8.74
N ILE A 288 19.75 -2.52 -9.91
CA ILE A 288 20.41 -2.76 -11.21
C ILE A 288 21.70 -1.94 -11.33
N LEU A 289 21.72 -0.69 -10.89
CA LEU A 289 22.91 0.17 -10.94
C LEU A 289 24.06 -0.40 -10.10
N GLU A 290 23.76 -0.90 -8.90
CA GLU A 290 24.76 -1.56 -8.05
C GLU A 290 25.28 -2.86 -8.69
N LEU A 291 24.39 -3.67 -9.30
CA LEU A 291 24.82 -4.86 -10.05
C LEU A 291 25.74 -4.53 -11.22
N ALA A 292 25.41 -3.48 -11.98
CA ALA A 292 26.21 -3.02 -13.11
C ALA A 292 27.60 -2.55 -12.64
N LYS A 293 27.64 -1.74 -11.57
CA LYS A 293 28.89 -1.25 -10.97
C LYS A 293 29.77 -2.39 -10.49
N ASN A 294 29.20 -3.38 -9.79
CA ASN A 294 29.94 -4.55 -9.31
C ASN A 294 30.52 -5.42 -10.44
N LYS A 295 29.93 -5.35 -11.65
CA LYS A 295 30.40 -6.04 -12.85
C LYS A 295 31.24 -5.16 -13.78
N ASN A 296 31.57 -3.93 -13.38
CA ASN A 296 32.26 -2.93 -14.22
C ASN A 296 31.56 -2.68 -15.57
N ILE A 297 30.22 -2.70 -15.59
CA ILE A 297 29.42 -2.40 -16.77
C ILE A 297 29.17 -0.90 -16.81
N ASP A 298 29.74 -0.21 -17.80
CA ASP A 298 29.74 1.27 -17.91
C ASP A 298 28.50 1.83 -18.60
N LYS A 299 27.62 0.95 -19.08
CA LYS A 299 26.44 1.31 -19.84
C LYS A 299 25.26 0.39 -19.54
N ILE A 300 24.11 0.99 -19.27
CA ILE A 300 22.83 0.30 -19.15
C ILE A 300 21.93 0.70 -20.30
N LYS A 301 21.19 -0.27 -20.85
CA LYS A 301 20.25 -0.12 -21.95
C LYS A 301 18.88 -0.66 -21.57
N ALA A 302 17.84 -0.12 -22.19
CA ALA A 302 16.48 -0.61 -22.10
C ALA A 302 15.71 -0.25 -23.37
N ASP A 303 14.80 -1.12 -23.82
CA ASP A 303 13.80 -0.76 -24.83
C ASP A 303 12.49 -0.40 -24.10
N ALA A 304 12.32 0.87 -23.76
CA ALA A 304 11.22 1.36 -22.93
C ALA A 304 9.92 1.54 -23.75
N SER A 305 8.78 1.15 -23.17
CA SER A 305 7.46 1.48 -23.71
C SER A 305 7.19 3.00 -23.67
N ILE A 306 6.17 3.46 -24.38
CA ILE A 306 5.67 4.86 -24.32
C ILE A 306 5.44 5.25 -22.85
N THR A 307 4.80 4.36 -22.09
CA THR A 307 4.48 4.54 -20.68
C THR A 307 5.72 4.63 -19.78
N ALA A 308 6.75 3.82 -20.04
CA ALA A 308 7.94 3.72 -19.18
C ALA A 308 9.03 4.75 -19.54
N LYS A 309 9.03 5.29 -20.76
CA LYS A 309 10.04 6.24 -21.23
C LYS A 309 10.24 7.43 -20.27
N PRO A 310 9.20 8.15 -19.79
CA PRO A 310 9.39 9.27 -18.86
C PRO A 310 10.06 8.88 -17.55
N PHE A 311 9.85 7.65 -17.06
CA PHE A 311 10.53 7.13 -15.89
C PHE A 311 12.04 7.01 -16.17
N PHE A 312 12.43 6.35 -17.26
CA PHE A 312 13.85 6.18 -17.59
C PHE A 312 14.55 7.52 -17.86
N GLU A 313 13.88 8.47 -18.55
CA GLU A 313 14.40 9.83 -18.77
C GLU A 313 14.68 10.56 -17.46
N LYS A 314 13.76 10.47 -16.49
CA LYS A 314 13.92 11.05 -15.15
C LYS A 314 15.14 10.51 -14.41
N PHE A 315 15.54 9.28 -14.68
CA PHE A 315 16.72 8.65 -14.09
C PHE A 315 18.00 8.77 -14.94
N GLY A 316 17.97 9.58 -16.01
CA GLY A 316 19.18 9.93 -16.77
C GLY A 316 19.43 9.08 -18.02
N PHE A 317 18.51 8.21 -18.39
CA PHE A 317 18.56 7.53 -19.68
C PHE A 317 18.26 8.52 -20.81
N LYS A 318 18.94 8.35 -21.94
CA LYS A 318 18.73 9.11 -23.17
C LYS A 318 18.12 8.21 -24.22
N GLN A 319 17.08 8.71 -24.91
CA GLN A 319 16.57 8.04 -26.11
C GLN A 319 17.64 8.08 -27.21
N ILE A 320 17.89 6.92 -27.81
CA ILE A 320 18.75 6.76 -28.98
C ILE A 320 17.91 6.73 -30.25
N LYS A 321 16.80 5.98 -30.24
CA LYS A 321 15.86 5.87 -31.36
C LYS A 321 14.49 5.37 -30.92
N GLU A 322 13.50 5.66 -31.74
CA GLU A 322 12.18 5.01 -31.70
C GLU A 322 12.22 3.73 -32.53
N ASN A 323 11.51 2.68 -32.08
CA ASN A 323 11.38 1.43 -32.83
C ASN A 323 9.90 1.04 -33.00
N LEU A 324 9.63 0.35 -34.11
CA LEU A 324 8.39 -0.40 -34.35
C LEU A 324 8.69 -1.89 -34.19
N VAL A 325 8.15 -2.50 -33.14
CA VAL A 325 8.34 -3.93 -32.83
C VAL A 325 7.08 -4.69 -33.18
N LYS A 326 7.22 -5.79 -33.94
CA LYS A 326 6.10 -6.68 -34.27
C LYS A 326 5.96 -7.80 -33.23
N ARG A 327 4.77 -7.92 -32.63
CA ARG A 327 4.36 -9.04 -31.78
C ARG A 327 3.03 -9.58 -32.29
N GLU A 328 2.94 -10.88 -32.58
CA GLU A 328 1.72 -11.50 -33.12
C GLU A 328 1.11 -10.74 -34.33
N ASN A 329 1.96 -10.22 -35.22
CA ASN A 329 1.61 -9.36 -36.36
C ASN A 329 1.05 -7.97 -36.03
N ILE A 330 1.04 -7.57 -34.76
CA ILE A 330 0.67 -6.23 -34.30
C ILE A 330 1.95 -5.41 -34.07
N GLU A 331 1.96 -4.16 -34.55
CA GLU A 331 3.07 -3.23 -34.35
C GLU A 331 2.91 -2.45 -33.03
N LEU A 332 3.98 -2.37 -32.25
CA LEU A 332 4.08 -1.61 -31.02
C LEU A 332 5.26 -0.63 -31.09
N VAL A 333 5.03 0.60 -30.64
CA VAL A 333 6.10 1.60 -30.50
C VAL A 333 6.82 1.39 -29.16
N ASN A 334 8.15 1.38 -29.19
CA ASN A 334 9.01 1.50 -28.02
C ASN A 334 10.24 2.37 -28.34
N PHE A 335 11.09 2.62 -27.35
CA PHE A 335 12.24 3.50 -27.48
C PHE A 335 13.50 2.82 -26.94
N SER A 336 14.53 2.72 -27.77
CA SER A 336 15.84 2.29 -27.28
C SER A 336 16.48 3.42 -26.49
N MET A 337 16.80 3.13 -25.23
CA MET A 337 17.32 4.09 -24.27
C MET A 337 18.65 3.61 -23.68
N GLU A 338 19.59 4.53 -23.47
CA GLU A 338 20.89 4.23 -22.87
C GLU A 338 21.25 5.20 -21.74
N MET A 339 21.92 4.69 -20.71
CA MET A 339 22.52 5.47 -19.63
C MET A 339 23.97 5.05 -19.45
N ASN A 340 24.90 6.02 -19.50
CA ASN A 340 26.29 5.78 -19.16
C ASN A 340 26.50 5.93 -17.64
N LEU A 341 27.17 4.97 -17.04
CA LEU A 341 27.56 5.01 -15.64
C LEU A 341 28.94 5.64 -15.49
N LYS A 342 29.10 6.48 -14.47
CA LYS A 342 30.41 6.88 -14.00
C LYS A 342 30.86 5.82 -13.01
N ILE A 343 31.65 4.85 -13.47
CA ILE A 343 32.19 3.77 -12.63
C ILE A 343 33.34 4.30 -11.79
#